data_AF-A0A7S2N005-F1
#
_entry.id   AF-A0A7S2N005-F1
#
_cell.length_a   1.000
_cell.length_b   1.000
_cell.length_c   1.000
_cell.angle_alpha   90.00
_cell.angle_beta   90.00
_cell.angle_gamma   90.00
#
_symmetry.space_group_name_H-M   'P 1'
#
loop_
_entity.id
_entity.type
_entity.pdbx_description
1 polymer ?
#
loop_
_entity_poly.entity_id
_entity_poly.type
_entity_poly.pdbx_seq_one_letter_code
_entity_poly.pdbx_strand_id
1 'polypeptide(L)'
;PVLTGKVRLKQCKLSENYQMGKILAKGEDFLIVEGVNVHSRQSRTLKLLHKRTDLLGLNQDSLRGRVCSQVLGQCLEEVYEGANHVCIVMSWGTHELDARHQLAAAVLEALRLLREVTPPAEIPEGDWMLPKADIQRLMSRAVELDCHLQSNLFI
;
A
#
# COMPACT_ATOMS: atom_id res chain seq x y z
N PRO A 1 10.20 19.07 15.38
CA PRO A 1 11.48 18.79 14.68
C PRO A 1 11.25 18.60 13.18
N VAL A 2 11.81 19.46 12.33
CA VAL A 2 11.69 19.36 10.87
C VAL A 2 12.69 18.32 10.37
N LEU A 3 12.21 17.15 9.93
CA LEU A 3 13.05 16.10 9.34
C LEU A 3 13.42 16.50 7.89
N THR A 4 14.46 17.30 7.72
CA THR A 4 15.03 17.68 6.41
C THR A 4 15.99 16.62 5.87
N GLY A 5 15.56 15.35 5.82
CA GLY A 5 16.30 14.27 5.18
C GLY A 5 15.83 14.08 3.74
N LYS A 6 16.76 14.09 2.77
CA LYS A 6 16.50 13.54 1.43
C LYS A 6 16.68 12.03 1.48
N VAL A 7 15.68 11.27 1.05
CA VAL A 7 15.75 9.81 1.00
C VAL A 7 16.28 9.38 -0.37
N ARG A 8 17.19 8.40 -0.40
CA ARG A 8 17.61 7.73 -1.63
C ARG A 8 17.15 6.28 -1.58
N LEU A 9 16.43 5.85 -2.62
CA LEU A 9 16.12 4.45 -2.82
C LEU A 9 17.37 3.69 -3.22
N LYS A 10 17.51 2.46 -2.72
CA LYS A 10 18.34 1.46 -3.40
C LYS A 10 17.71 1.15 -4.76
N GLN A 11 18.50 0.70 -5.72
CA GLN A 11 18.01 0.37 -7.05
C GLN A 11 16.92 -0.71 -6.96
N CYS A 12 15.70 -0.33 -7.29
CA CYS A 12 14.48 -1.13 -7.23
C CYS A 12 13.44 -0.62 -8.24
N LYS A 13 12.36 -1.40 -8.44
CA LYS A 13 11.27 -1.04 -9.37
C LYS A 13 10.64 0.32 -9.06
N LEU A 14 10.55 0.69 -7.79
CA LEU A 14 10.06 2.00 -7.35
C LEU A 14 11.01 3.13 -7.80
N SER A 15 12.33 2.92 -7.69
CA SER A 15 13.35 3.91 -8.06
C SER A 15 13.47 4.14 -9.57
N GLU A 16 13.00 3.20 -10.39
CA GLU A 16 12.87 3.37 -11.84
C GLU A 16 11.78 4.38 -12.21
N ASN A 17 10.76 4.51 -11.36
CA ASN A 17 9.56 5.31 -11.66
C ASN A 17 9.46 6.59 -10.83
N TYR A 18 10.13 6.64 -9.67
CA TYR A 18 10.04 7.75 -8.72
C TYR A 18 11.38 8.22 -8.21
N GLN A 19 11.54 9.53 -8.18
CA GLN A 19 12.57 10.21 -7.40
C GLN A 19 12.01 10.61 -6.04
N MET A 20 12.67 10.20 -4.95
CA MET A 20 12.27 10.58 -3.59
C MET A 20 12.74 11.99 -3.21
N GLY A 21 11.84 12.72 -2.57
CA GLY A 21 12.03 14.07 -2.07
C GLY A 21 12.09 14.13 -0.54
N LYS A 22 11.30 15.05 0.01
CA LYS A 22 11.24 15.33 1.45
C LYS A 22 10.48 14.25 2.22
N ILE A 23 10.92 13.97 3.44
CA ILE A 23 10.14 13.19 4.42
C ILE A 23 8.95 14.02 4.91
N LEU A 24 7.75 13.52 4.72
CA LEU A 24 6.49 14.13 5.16
C LEU A 24 6.11 13.64 6.56
N ALA A 25 6.26 12.35 6.81
CA ALA A 25 6.04 11.74 8.12
C ALA A 25 6.89 10.48 8.32
N LYS A 26 7.18 10.13 9.57
CA LYS A 26 7.93 8.92 9.93
C LYS A 26 7.33 8.30 11.19
N GLY A 27 7.00 7.03 11.11
CA GLY A 27 6.65 6.19 12.26
C GLY A 27 7.68 5.09 12.48
N GLU A 28 7.34 4.15 13.35
CA GLU A 28 8.14 2.95 13.61
C GLU A 28 8.19 2.04 12.38
N ASP A 29 7.03 1.79 11.78
CA ASP A 29 6.86 0.83 10.68
C ASP A 29 6.59 1.45 9.31
N PHE A 30 6.54 2.77 9.27
CA PHE A 30 6.23 3.48 8.05
C PHE A 30 7.07 4.74 7.85
N LEU A 31 7.25 5.09 6.57
CA LEU A 31 7.85 6.33 6.15
C LEU A 31 7.02 6.92 5.01
N ILE A 32 6.56 8.15 5.18
CA ILE A 32 5.84 8.90 4.15
C ILE A 32 6.79 9.93 3.57
N VAL A 33 6.99 9.87 2.25
CA VAL A 33 7.87 10.79 1.53
C VAL A 33 7.17 11.37 0.33
N GLU A 34 7.62 12.54 -0.08
CA GLU A 34 7.35 13.05 -1.41
C GLU A 34 8.03 12.17 -2.46
N GLY A 35 7.29 11.85 -3.52
CA GLY A 35 7.82 11.21 -4.73
C GLY A 35 7.50 12.07 -5.94
N VAL A 36 8.43 12.15 -6.88
CA VAL A 36 8.20 12.78 -8.18
C VAL A 36 8.29 11.68 -9.23
N ASN A 37 7.21 11.44 -9.98
CA ASN A 37 7.22 10.48 -11.06
C ASN A 37 8.19 10.95 -12.16
N VAL A 38 9.15 10.10 -12.54
CA VAL A 38 10.21 10.50 -13.47
C VAL A 38 9.70 10.77 -14.89
N HIS A 39 8.59 10.11 -15.28
CA HIS A 39 8.00 10.21 -16.60
C HIS A 39 7.01 11.37 -16.68
N SER A 40 6.04 11.44 -15.76
CA SER A 40 4.97 12.45 -15.80
C SER A 40 5.34 13.75 -15.11
N ARG A 41 6.45 13.79 -14.35
CA ARG A 41 6.86 14.91 -13.49
C ARG A 41 5.83 15.30 -12.42
N GLN A 42 4.81 14.48 -12.21
CA GLN A 42 3.79 14.73 -11.19
C GLN A 42 4.29 14.33 -9.81
N SER A 43 4.06 15.19 -8.82
CA SER A 43 4.27 14.85 -7.42
C SER A 43 3.24 13.84 -6.95
N ARG A 44 3.68 12.91 -6.12
CA ARG A 44 2.91 11.84 -5.50
C ARG A 44 3.36 11.68 -4.06
N THR A 45 2.50 11.08 -3.24
CA THR A 45 2.91 10.69 -1.90
C THR A 45 3.25 9.21 -1.89
N LEU A 46 4.44 8.87 -1.38
CA LEU A 46 4.93 7.50 -1.26
C LEU A 46 4.86 7.08 0.21
N LYS A 47 4.00 6.11 0.52
CA LYS A 47 3.90 5.52 1.86
C LYS A 47 4.60 4.18 1.86
N LEU A 48 5.80 4.16 2.43
CA LEU A 48 6.64 2.98 2.58
C LEU A 48 6.28 2.28 3.89
N LEU A 49 6.05 0.98 3.82
CA LEU A 49 5.68 0.11 4.94
C LEU A 49 6.73 -1.00 5.04
N HIS A 50 7.20 -1.29 6.25
CA HIS A 50 8.10 -2.42 6.48
C HIS A 50 7.29 -3.73 6.60
N LYS A 51 7.76 -4.81 5.98
CA LYS A 51 7.09 -6.14 6.03
C LYS A 51 7.35 -6.93 7.31
N ARG A 52 8.14 -6.39 8.25
CA ARG A 52 8.48 -7.12 9.51
C ARG A 52 7.38 -7.01 10.56
N THR A 53 6.33 -6.27 10.27
CA THR A 53 5.33 -5.97 11.27
C THR A 53 4.05 -6.74 11.06
N ASP A 54 3.75 -7.60 12.03
CA ASP A 54 2.42 -8.15 12.32
C ASP A 54 1.42 -7.05 12.76
N LEU A 55 1.69 -5.77 12.47
CA LEU A 55 1.25 -4.62 13.28
C LEU A 55 0.78 -3.40 12.48
N LEU A 56 0.29 -3.56 11.25
CA LEU A 56 -0.86 -2.73 10.87
C LEU A 56 -2.07 -3.42 11.43
N GLY A 57 -2.31 -3.23 12.73
CA GLY A 57 -3.38 -3.86 13.48
C GLY A 57 -4.65 -3.91 12.67
N LEU A 58 -4.93 -5.10 12.11
CA LEU A 58 -6.22 -5.51 11.58
C LEU A 58 -7.14 -5.68 12.79
N ASN A 59 -7.34 -4.59 13.55
CA ASN A 59 -8.30 -4.53 14.64
C ASN A 59 -9.69 -4.56 14.00
N GLN A 60 -10.22 -5.78 13.87
CA GLN A 60 -11.56 -6.28 14.18
C GLN A 60 -12.83 -5.47 13.86
N ASP A 61 -12.76 -4.30 13.24
CA ASP A 61 -13.95 -3.56 12.76
C ASP A 61 -14.03 -3.65 11.23
N SER A 62 -14.25 -4.88 10.76
CA SER A 62 -14.26 -5.24 9.33
C SER A 62 -15.23 -4.37 8.51
N LEU A 63 -16.33 -3.88 9.07
CA LEU A 63 -17.31 -3.05 8.33
C LEU A 63 -16.89 -1.59 8.11
N ARG A 64 -16.31 -0.91 9.12
CA ARG A 64 -15.84 0.48 8.96
C ARG A 64 -14.57 0.56 8.12
N GLY A 65 -13.73 -0.47 8.19
CA GLY A 65 -12.57 -0.61 7.30
C GLY A 65 -12.96 -0.74 5.83
N ARG A 66 -14.06 -1.45 5.51
CA ARG A 66 -14.50 -1.76 4.12
C ARG A 66 -14.95 -0.54 3.32
N VAL A 67 -15.80 0.33 3.90
CA VAL A 67 -16.26 1.55 3.19
C VAL A 67 -15.14 2.58 3.10
N CYS A 68 -14.37 2.74 4.17
CA CYS A 68 -13.21 3.62 4.17
C CYS A 68 -12.14 3.15 3.18
N SER A 69 -11.87 1.85 3.03
CA SER A 69 -10.86 1.34 2.10
C SER A 69 -11.25 1.53 0.63
N GLN A 70 -12.54 1.42 0.27
CA GLN A 70 -13.00 1.71 -1.09
C GLN A 70 -12.86 3.19 -1.44
N VAL A 71 -13.23 4.09 -0.52
CA VAL A 71 -13.09 5.53 -0.71
C VAL A 71 -11.61 5.94 -0.75
N LEU A 72 -10.80 5.45 0.19
CA LEU A 72 -9.36 5.70 0.22
C LEU A 72 -8.63 5.07 -0.97
N GLY A 73 -9.15 3.97 -1.51
CA GLY A 73 -8.64 3.32 -2.73
C GLY A 73 -8.72 4.21 -3.97
N GLN A 74 -9.53 5.27 -3.97
CA GLN A 74 -9.53 6.27 -5.04
C GLN A 74 -8.25 7.12 -5.04
N CYS A 75 -7.65 7.33 -3.87
CA CYS A 75 -6.40 8.07 -3.70
C CYS A 75 -5.18 7.24 -4.12
N LEU A 76 -5.33 5.94 -4.32
CA LEU A 76 -4.26 5.04 -4.71
C LEU A 76 -3.98 5.16 -6.21
N GLU A 77 -2.71 5.13 -6.59
CA GLU A 77 -2.26 5.16 -7.99
C GLU A 77 -1.57 3.85 -8.41
N GLU A 78 -0.77 3.27 -7.52
CA GLU A 78 -0.07 2.01 -7.77
C GLU A 78 0.57 1.52 -6.46
N VAL A 79 0.93 0.25 -6.44
CA VAL A 79 1.60 -0.37 -5.30
C VAL A 79 2.86 -1.07 -5.78
N TYR A 80 3.97 -0.80 -5.12
CA TYR A 80 5.22 -1.53 -5.33
C TYR A 80 5.44 -2.46 -4.16
N GLU A 81 5.71 -3.73 -4.45
CA GLU A 81 6.08 -4.69 -3.44
C GLU A 81 7.53 -5.12 -3.68
N GLY A 82 8.36 -4.98 -2.65
CA GLY A 82 9.72 -5.51 -2.66
C GLY A 82 9.94 -6.53 -1.56
N ALA A 83 11.18 -7.02 -1.43
CA ALA A 83 11.49 -8.12 -0.50
C ALA A 83 11.08 -7.85 0.96
N ASN A 84 11.37 -6.64 1.47
CA ASN A 84 11.15 -6.26 2.87
C ASN A 84 10.20 -5.07 3.07
N HIS A 85 9.60 -4.57 1.99
CA HIS A 85 8.77 -3.37 2.06
C HIS A 85 7.63 -3.41 1.05
N VAL A 86 6.59 -2.63 1.34
CA VAL A 86 5.52 -2.28 0.42
C VAL A 86 5.48 -0.77 0.30
N CYS A 87 5.42 -0.23 -0.90
CA CYS A 87 5.23 1.18 -1.16
C CYS A 87 3.86 1.40 -1.78
N ILE A 88 3.03 2.20 -1.13
CA ILE A 88 1.74 2.63 -1.66
C ILE A 88 1.93 4.04 -2.23
N VAL A 89 1.71 4.17 -3.53
CA VAL A 89 1.73 5.45 -4.22
C VAL A 89 0.33 6.03 -4.18
N MET A 90 0.22 7.25 -3.65
CA MET A 90 -1.02 7.98 -3.52
C MET A 90 -0.98 9.30 -4.28
N SER A 91 -2.14 9.80 -4.67
CA SER A 91 -2.28 11.15 -5.21
C SER A 91 -1.71 12.17 -4.22
N TRP A 92 -1.07 13.23 -4.72
CA TRP A 92 -0.41 14.21 -3.88
C TRP A 92 -1.33 14.77 -2.78
N GLY A 93 -0.82 14.87 -1.55
CA GLY A 93 -1.57 15.42 -0.41
C GLY A 93 -2.57 14.46 0.24
N THR A 94 -2.87 13.30 -0.35
CA THR A 94 -3.91 12.40 0.16
C THR A 94 -3.47 11.47 1.29
N HIS A 95 -2.18 11.48 1.65
CA HIS A 95 -1.66 10.66 2.75
C HIS A 95 -2.26 10.97 4.12
N GLU A 96 -2.76 12.19 4.31
CA GLU A 96 -3.48 12.60 5.53
C GLU A 96 -4.82 11.87 5.66
N LEU A 97 -5.45 11.49 4.54
CA LEU A 97 -6.68 10.70 4.55
C LEU A 97 -6.45 9.29 5.08
N ASP A 98 -5.23 8.77 4.95
CA ASP A 98 -4.80 7.48 5.49
C ASP A 98 -3.98 7.61 6.78
N ALA A 99 -4.28 8.63 7.61
CA ALA A 99 -3.64 8.84 8.90
C ALA A 99 -3.84 7.67 9.89
N ARG A 100 -4.92 6.89 9.72
CA ARG A 100 -5.20 5.68 10.50
C ARG A 100 -4.68 4.40 9.84
N HIS A 101 -3.95 4.49 8.74
CA HIS A 101 -3.36 3.34 8.03
C HIS A 101 -4.37 2.29 7.57
N GLN A 102 -5.63 2.66 7.35
CA GLN A 102 -6.69 1.75 6.91
C GLN A 102 -6.50 1.31 5.46
N LEU A 103 -6.11 2.22 4.56
CA LEU A 103 -5.76 1.87 3.19
C LEU A 103 -4.51 0.99 3.17
N ALA A 104 -3.50 1.36 3.97
CA ALA A 104 -2.28 0.57 4.10
C ALA A 104 -2.56 -0.86 4.56
N ALA A 105 -3.38 -1.04 5.59
CA ALA A 105 -3.78 -2.37 6.06
C ALA A 105 -4.53 -3.16 4.98
N ALA A 106 -5.49 -2.53 4.29
CA ALA A 106 -6.26 -3.18 3.23
C ALA A 106 -5.38 -3.61 2.04
N VAL A 107 -4.39 -2.81 1.66
CA VAL A 107 -3.43 -3.16 0.60
C VAL A 107 -2.52 -4.31 1.04
N LEU A 108 -2.00 -4.30 2.27
CA LEU A 108 -1.16 -5.39 2.76
C LEU A 108 -1.94 -6.71 2.82
N GLU A 109 -3.18 -6.66 3.29
CA GLU A 109 -4.05 -7.84 3.36
C GLU A 109 -4.39 -8.37 1.97
N ALA A 110 -4.72 -7.49 1.03
CA ALA A 110 -4.94 -7.83 -0.37
C ALA A 110 -3.70 -8.53 -0.99
N LEU A 111 -2.50 -8.00 -0.74
CA LEU A 111 -1.24 -8.60 -1.19
C LEU A 111 -0.96 -9.95 -0.53
N ARG A 112 -1.25 -10.09 0.77
CA ARG A 112 -1.11 -11.36 1.51
C ARG A 112 -2.02 -12.43 0.89
N LEU A 113 -3.30 -12.12 0.70
CA LEU A 113 -4.26 -13.03 0.07
C LEU A 113 -3.83 -13.41 -1.33
N LEU A 114 -3.35 -12.45 -2.14
CA LEU A 114 -2.83 -12.76 -3.47
C LEU A 114 -1.69 -13.77 -3.41
N ARG A 115 -0.72 -13.61 -2.49
CA ARG A 115 0.38 -14.56 -2.31
C ARG A 115 -0.08 -15.94 -1.86
N GLU A 116 -1.13 -16.02 -1.07
CA GLU A 116 -1.68 -17.31 -0.60
C GLU A 116 -2.41 -18.08 -1.70
N VAL A 117 -3.07 -17.37 -2.62
CA VAL A 117 -3.80 -18.00 -3.73
C VAL A 117 -2.96 -18.18 -4.99
N THR A 118 -1.82 -17.48 -5.10
CA THR A 118 -0.92 -17.58 -6.26
C THR A 118 0.03 -18.76 -6.07
N PRO A 119 0.07 -19.72 -7.02
CA PRO A 119 1.04 -20.81 -6.97
C PRO A 119 2.47 -20.26 -6.86
N PRO A 120 3.38 -20.89 -6.08
CA PRO A 120 4.74 -20.39 -5.89
C PRO A 120 5.53 -20.16 -7.19
N ALA A 121 5.27 -20.98 -8.23
CA ALA A 121 5.90 -20.86 -9.54
C ALA A 121 5.43 -19.63 -10.35
N GLU A 122 4.33 -19.00 -9.95
CA GLU A 122 3.73 -17.83 -10.60
C GLU A 122 3.99 -16.52 -9.82
N ILE A 123 4.61 -16.60 -8.64
CA ILE A 123 5.00 -15.42 -7.86
C ILE A 123 6.19 -14.75 -8.56
N PRO A 124 6.10 -13.47 -8.95
CA PRO A 124 7.21 -12.77 -9.58
C PRO A 124 8.48 -12.80 -8.71
N GLU A 125 9.61 -13.15 -9.31
CA GLU A 125 10.91 -13.03 -8.66
C GLU A 125 11.32 -11.55 -8.60
N GLY A 126 11.54 -11.03 -7.38
CA GLY A 126 12.03 -9.67 -7.15
C GLY A 126 10.95 -8.62 -6.88
N ASP A 127 11.30 -7.36 -7.13
CA ASP A 127 10.40 -6.22 -6.87
C ASP A 127 9.42 -6.06 -8.03
N TRP A 128 8.14 -5.91 -7.72
CA TRP A 128 7.07 -5.82 -8.72
C TRP A 128 6.08 -4.70 -8.41
N MET A 129 5.30 -4.32 -9.41
CA MET A 129 4.36 -3.21 -9.37
C MET A 129 2.97 -3.68 -9.76
N LEU A 130 1.98 -3.31 -8.95
CA LEU A 130 0.56 -3.46 -9.22
C LEU A 130 -0.02 -2.11 -9.67
N PRO A 131 -0.55 -2.01 -10.90
CA PRO A 131 -1.27 -0.84 -11.35
C PRO A 131 -2.55 -0.60 -10.52
N LYS A 132 -3.00 0.66 -10.45
CA LYS A 132 -4.25 1.07 -9.79
C LYS A 132 -5.40 0.10 -10.00
N ALA A 133 -5.68 -0.25 -11.27
CA ALA A 133 -6.82 -1.06 -11.62
C ALA A 133 -6.74 -2.46 -11.01
N ASP A 134 -5.56 -3.07 -10.95
CA ASP A 134 -5.40 -4.44 -10.48
C ASP A 134 -5.46 -4.50 -8.96
N ILE A 135 -4.82 -3.58 -8.25
CA ILE A 135 -4.93 -3.50 -6.79
C ILE A 135 -6.34 -3.12 -6.34
N GLN A 136 -7.04 -2.23 -7.06
CA GLN A 136 -8.44 -1.93 -6.76
C GLN A 136 -9.34 -3.17 -6.94
N ARG A 137 -9.15 -3.93 -8.03
CA ARG A 137 -9.86 -5.20 -8.22
C ARG A 137 -9.54 -6.21 -7.11
N LEU A 138 -8.28 -6.32 -6.72
CA LEU A 138 -7.84 -7.23 -5.66
C LEU A 138 -8.46 -6.85 -4.31
N MET A 139 -8.44 -5.58 -3.93
CA MET A 139 -9.08 -5.08 -2.71
C MET A 139 -10.59 -5.32 -2.72
N SER A 140 -11.27 -5.05 -3.83
CA SER A 140 -12.72 -5.32 -3.95
C SER A 140 -13.03 -6.80 -3.78
N ARG A 141 -12.26 -7.69 -4.41
CA ARG A 141 -12.44 -9.15 -4.27
C ARG A 141 -12.17 -9.63 -2.84
N ALA A 142 -11.16 -9.08 -2.16
CA ALA A 142 -10.89 -9.39 -0.76
C ALA A 142 -12.06 -8.98 0.14
N VAL A 143 -12.66 -7.81 -0.12
CA VAL A 143 -13.86 -7.34 0.59
C VAL A 143 -15.06 -8.25 0.32
N GLU A 144 -15.31 -8.62 -0.94
CA GLU A 144 -16.40 -9.52 -1.30
C GLU A 144 -16.25 -10.90 -0.65
N LEU A 145 -15.03 -11.44 -0.61
CA LEU A 145 -14.73 -12.68 0.08
C LEU A 145 -15.01 -12.59 1.58
N ASP A 146 -14.55 -11.54 2.27
CA ASP A 146 -14.83 -11.33 3.70
C ASP A 146 -16.35 -11.21 3.97
N CYS A 147 -17.08 -10.46 3.14
CA CYS A 147 -18.54 -10.36 3.22
C CYS A 147 -19.21 -11.74 3.06
N HIS A 148 -18.76 -12.53 2.09
CA HIS A 148 -19.29 -13.86 1.84
C HIS A 148 -19.01 -14.80 3.02
N LEU A 149 -17.78 -14.81 3.54
CA LEU A 149 -17.39 -15.65 4.67
C LEU A 149 -18.18 -15.29 5.93
N GLN A 150 -18.31 -14.01 6.28
CA GLN A 150 -19.12 -13.58 7.43
C GLN A 150 -20.60 -13.95 7.32
N SER A 151 -21.14 -13.97 6.09
CA SER A 151 -22.55 -14.29 5.87
C SER A 151 -22.85 -15.79 5.93
N ASN A 152 -21.83 -16.65 5.72
CA ASN A 152 -22.02 -18.10 5.55
C ASN A 152 -21.32 -18.93 6.63
N LEU A 153 -20.24 -18.42 7.21
CA LEU A 153 -19.57 -18.97 8.36
C LEU A 153 -20.05 -18.15 9.55
N PHE A 154 -20.95 -18.71 10.36
CA PHE A 154 -21.38 -18.12 11.64
C PHE A 154 -20.20 -18.12 12.63
N ILE A 155 -19.19 -17.29 12.39
CA ILE A 155 -18.11 -16.96 13.34
C ILE A 155 -18.43 -15.58 13.93
#